data_AF-A0A661L9C3-F1
#
_entry.id   AF-A0A661L9C3-F1
#
_cell.length_a   1.000
_cell.length_b   1.000
_cell.length_c   1.000
_cell.angle_alpha   90.00
_cell.angle_beta   90.00
_cell.angle_gamma   90.00
#
_symmetry.space_group_name_H-M   'P 1'
#
loop_
_entity.id
_entity.type
_entity.pdbx_description
1 polymer ?
#
loop_
_entity_poly.entity_id
_entity_poly.type
_entity_poly.pdbx_seq_one_letter_code
_entity_poly.pdbx_strand_id
1 'polypeptide(L)'
;MNKHVGITATVPVEIIYAAGLKPVDLNNLFITSDFPKQHVYDAEIAGFAHNICAWIKGIYSVVTKEKFQRVIAVTGGDCSNTIALGEVLQNRGVEVIPFEYPLDRSRDSLINAIERLMAYFSVSWEAVEQTKERLDRIRAKLRTLDEYTYKLNVISGFENHLYMVSSSDFWGDLERYEAELDKLLTEAQKRPPRTQEVRIGYLGVPPIFTDFYELIEDKGGRVVFNEIQRQFSMPFFDKEDIVGQYLRYTYPYDAEGRIQDIEEAIKERGLQGLIHYTQTFCYRQIYDIILREKISIPILTLEGDRPGKVDSRTALRIETFIEMLKGVED
;
A
#
# COMPACT_ATOMS: atom_id res chain seq x y z
N MET A 1 18.69 11.68 14.50
CA MET A 1 17.30 11.47 14.05
C MET A 1 16.80 12.51 13.03
N ASN A 2 17.45 13.67 12.85
CA ASN A 2 17.04 14.76 11.94
C ASN A 2 17.13 14.47 10.41
N LYS A 3 17.17 13.20 10.00
CA LYS A 3 17.17 12.79 8.58
C LYS A 3 15.93 12.01 8.18
N HIS A 4 15.15 11.50 9.13
CA HIS A 4 13.95 10.72 8.83
C HIS A 4 12.74 11.64 8.67
N VAL A 5 11.93 11.37 7.66
CA VAL A 5 10.66 12.03 7.39
C VAL A 5 9.58 10.97 7.40
N GLY A 6 8.69 11.02 8.39
CA GLY A 6 7.55 10.09 8.43
C GLY A 6 6.56 10.43 7.31
N ILE A 7 6.00 9.43 6.64
CA ILE A 7 4.92 9.61 5.67
C ILE A 7 3.70 8.80 6.11
N THR A 8 2.50 9.41 6.08
CA THR A 8 1.26 8.72 6.49
C THR A 8 0.64 7.87 5.37
N ALA A 9 1.04 8.13 4.13
CA ALA A 9 0.70 7.37 2.93
C ALA A 9 1.77 7.64 1.86
N THR A 10 1.69 6.95 0.73
CA THR A 10 2.58 7.19 -0.41
C THR A 10 2.48 8.65 -0.87
N VAL A 11 3.64 9.28 -1.04
CA VAL A 11 3.84 10.64 -1.55
C VAL A 11 4.95 10.62 -2.61
N PRO A 12 5.22 11.73 -3.32
CA PRO A 12 6.41 11.90 -4.16
C PRO A 12 7.74 11.75 -3.39
N VAL A 13 8.11 10.53 -3.03
CA VAL A 13 9.30 10.21 -2.23
C VAL A 13 10.61 10.54 -2.93
N GLU A 14 10.59 10.70 -4.26
CA GLU A 14 11.67 11.27 -5.05
C GLU A 14 12.16 12.60 -4.44
N ILE A 15 11.24 13.44 -3.96
CA ILE A 15 11.56 14.75 -3.36
C ILE A 15 12.32 14.57 -2.04
N ILE A 16 11.92 13.61 -1.21
CA ILE A 16 12.53 13.35 0.09
C ILE A 16 13.95 12.80 -0.10
N TYR A 17 14.11 11.86 -1.03
CA TYR A 17 15.42 11.30 -1.38
C TYR A 17 16.34 12.34 -2.05
N ALA A 18 15.82 13.16 -2.96
CA ALA A 18 16.56 14.26 -3.59
C ALA A 18 17.07 15.29 -2.57
N ALA A 19 16.35 15.48 -1.46
CA ALA A 19 16.77 16.32 -0.33
C ALA A 19 17.84 15.65 0.57
N GLY A 20 18.26 14.42 0.27
CA GLY A 20 19.20 13.64 1.09
C GLY A 20 18.62 13.16 2.41
N LEU A 21 17.28 13.10 2.51
CA LEU A 21 16.52 12.63 3.66
C LEU A 21 16.07 11.17 3.44
N LYS A 22 15.57 10.56 4.51
CA LYS A 22 15.09 9.17 4.52
C LYS A 22 13.58 9.15 4.76
N PRO A 23 12.76 8.81 3.77
CA PRO A 23 11.34 8.57 4.02
C PRO A 23 11.17 7.34 4.92
N VAL A 24 10.14 7.37 5.77
CA VAL A 24 9.72 6.23 6.59
C VAL A 24 8.20 6.15 6.53
N ASP A 25 7.67 5.07 5.94
CA ASP A 25 6.24 4.81 5.93
C ASP A 25 5.80 4.38 7.33
N LEU A 26 4.99 5.24 7.96
CA LEU A 26 4.54 5.07 9.32
C LEU A 26 3.57 3.90 9.46
N ASN A 27 2.89 3.49 8.39
CA ASN A 27 2.03 2.30 8.37
C ASN A 27 2.89 1.04 8.42
N ASN A 28 3.92 0.98 7.57
CA ASN A 28 4.86 -0.14 7.54
C ASN A 28 5.56 -0.28 8.89
N LEU A 29 6.06 0.83 9.46
CA LEU A 29 6.69 0.84 10.78
C LEU A 29 5.74 0.38 11.89
N PHE A 30 4.46 0.75 11.82
CA PHE A 30 3.45 0.33 12.78
C PHE A 30 3.15 -1.17 12.68
N ILE A 31 2.79 -1.67 11.49
CA ILE A 31 2.29 -3.05 11.36
C ILE A 31 3.39 -4.10 11.49
N THR A 32 4.64 -3.73 11.16
CA THR A 32 5.81 -4.60 11.30
C THR A 32 6.51 -4.49 12.65
N SER A 33 6.01 -3.64 13.55
CA SER A 33 6.46 -3.59 14.95
C SER A 33 6.31 -4.96 15.61
N ASP A 34 7.17 -5.28 16.57
CA ASP A 34 7.02 -6.49 17.41
C ASP A 34 5.71 -6.49 18.22
N PHE A 35 5.14 -5.29 18.46
CA PHE A 35 3.96 -5.11 19.32
C PHE A 35 2.90 -4.19 18.69
N PRO A 36 2.33 -4.52 17.51
CA PRO A 36 1.42 -3.63 16.79
C PRO A 36 0.11 -3.43 17.56
N LYS A 37 -0.39 -4.47 18.25
CA LYS A 37 -1.55 -4.35 19.17
C LYS A 37 -1.32 -3.33 20.29
N GLN A 38 -0.10 -3.28 20.82
CA GLN A 38 0.23 -2.36 21.91
C GLN A 38 0.19 -0.91 21.42
N HIS A 39 0.66 -0.63 20.20
CA HIS A 39 0.55 0.72 19.61
C HIS A 39 -0.90 1.18 19.51
N VAL A 40 -1.84 0.30 19.14
CA VAL A 40 -3.27 0.64 19.12
C VAL A 40 -3.76 0.97 20.53
N TYR A 41 -3.42 0.14 21.52
CA TYR A 41 -3.83 0.35 22.91
C TYR A 41 -3.26 1.63 23.53
N ASP A 42 -1.99 1.95 23.24
CA ASP A 42 -1.34 3.16 23.75
C ASP A 42 -2.01 4.44 23.20
N ALA A 43 -2.48 4.42 21.96
CA ALA A 43 -3.27 5.52 21.41
C ALA A 43 -4.62 5.65 22.11
N GLU A 44 -5.28 4.53 22.43
CA GLU A 44 -6.54 4.54 23.19
C GLU A 44 -6.34 5.11 24.61
N ILE A 45 -5.24 4.77 25.29
CA ILE A 45 -4.84 5.41 26.56
C ILE A 45 -4.64 6.92 26.38
N ALA A 46 -4.05 7.34 25.26
CA ALA A 46 -3.84 8.74 24.95
C ALA A 46 -5.12 9.52 24.58
N GLY A 47 -6.28 8.84 24.54
CA GLY A 47 -7.60 9.44 24.35
C GLY A 47 -8.26 9.16 22.99
N PHE A 48 -7.66 8.33 22.12
CA PHE A 48 -8.32 7.92 20.89
C PHE A 48 -9.53 7.04 21.19
N ALA A 49 -10.68 7.39 20.61
CA ALA A 49 -11.89 6.57 20.76
C ALA A 49 -11.72 5.18 20.11
N HIS A 50 -12.41 4.18 20.65
CA HIS A 50 -12.34 2.82 20.13
C HIS A 50 -12.78 2.73 18.66
N ASN A 51 -13.70 3.60 18.23
CA ASN A 51 -14.21 3.65 16.86
C ASN A 51 -13.34 4.45 15.87
N ILE A 52 -12.09 4.75 16.22
CA ILE A 52 -11.10 5.27 15.26
C ILE A 52 -10.29 4.11 14.67
N CYS A 53 -10.06 4.19 13.35
CA CYS A 53 -9.25 3.25 12.57
C CYS A 53 -7.91 2.91 13.27
N ALA A 54 -7.57 1.61 13.32
CA ALA A 54 -6.36 1.12 13.97
C ALA A 54 -5.07 1.65 13.34
N TRP A 55 -5.04 1.92 12.02
CA TRP A 55 -3.88 2.52 11.36
C TRP A 55 -3.59 3.93 11.88
N ILE A 56 -4.62 4.76 12.06
CA ILE A 56 -4.46 6.13 12.61
C ILE A 56 -3.89 6.08 14.04
N LYS A 57 -4.42 5.17 14.86
CA LYS A 57 -3.91 4.92 16.22
C LYS A 57 -2.46 4.43 16.20
N GLY A 58 -2.16 3.52 15.27
CA GLY A 58 -0.82 2.98 15.04
C GLY A 58 0.20 4.06 14.68
N ILE A 59 -0.11 4.86 13.66
CA ILE A 59 0.70 6.00 13.18
C ILE A 59 0.97 6.96 14.34
N TYR A 60 -0.06 7.37 15.08
CA TYR A 60 0.09 8.24 16.24
C TYR A 60 1.12 7.68 17.26
N SER A 61 0.99 6.41 17.59
CA SER A 61 1.84 5.74 18.58
C SER A 61 3.27 5.59 18.10
N VAL A 62 3.52 5.25 16.83
CA VAL A 62 4.90 5.16 16.30
C VAL A 62 5.56 6.53 16.22
N VAL A 63 4.84 7.56 15.75
CA VAL A 63 5.35 8.94 15.70
C VAL A 63 5.78 9.41 17.09
N THR A 64 4.95 9.16 18.10
CA THR A 64 5.20 9.57 19.48
C THR A 64 6.36 8.80 20.12
N LYS A 65 6.40 7.47 19.96
CA LYS A 65 7.42 6.60 20.57
C LYS A 65 8.80 6.79 19.95
N GLU A 66 8.86 6.82 18.62
CA GLU A 66 10.10 7.01 17.87
C GLU A 66 10.55 8.48 17.79
N LYS A 67 9.75 9.39 18.37
CA LYS A 67 10.03 10.83 18.46
C LYS A 67 10.32 11.45 17.10
N PHE A 68 9.47 11.15 16.12
CA PHE A 68 9.54 11.79 14.82
C PHE A 68 9.42 13.31 14.97
N GLN A 69 10.35 14.04 14.37
CA GLN A 69 10.34 15.50 14.38
C GLN A 69 9.49 16.07 13.24
N ARG A 70 9.38 15.32 12.15
CA ARG A 70 8.72 15.76 10.92
C ARG A 70 7.91 14.62 10.30
N VAL A 71 6.69 14.93 9.90
CA VAL A 71 5.77 14.02 9.22
C VAL A 71 5.11 14.72 8.04
N ILE A 72 5.11 14.09 6.87
CA ILE A 72 4.24 14.47 5.76
C ILE A 72 2.90 13.76 5.95
N ALA A 73 1.85 14.55 6.15
CA ALA A 73 0.49 14.08 6.34
C ALA A 73 -0.29 14.21 5.03
N VAL A 74 -0.72 13.07 4.47
CA VAL A 74 -1.57 13.06 3.27
C VAL A 74 -3.01 13.39 3.68
N THR A 75 -3.42 14.63 3.44
CA THR A 75 -4.71 15.18 3.91
C THR A 75 -5.84 15.07 2.90
N GLY A 76 -5.55 14.69 1.65
CA GLY A 76 -6.55 14.41 0.63
C GLY A 76 -6.06 13.33 -0.34
N GLY A 77 -7.02 12.50 -0.78
CA GLY A 77 -6.78 11.29 -1.57
C GLY A 77 -6.57 10.02 -0.75
N ASP A 78 -6.19 10.09 0.52
CA ASP A 78 -6.08 8.90 1.38
C ASP A 78 -7.10 8.94 2.53
N CYS A 79 -6.68 8.91 3.80
CA CYS A 79 -7.58 8.84 4.95
C CYS A 79 -7.99 10.24 5.44
N SER A 80 -9.29 10.50 5.56
CA SER A 80 -9.79 11.78 6.10
C SER A 80 -9.39 12.03 7.56
N ASN A 81 -9.17 10.98 8.36
CA ASN A 81 -8.71 11.09 9.74
C ASN A 81 -7.28 11.65 9.85
N THR A 82 -6.50 11.64 8.77
CA THR A 82 -5.13 12.17 8.75
C THR A 82 -5.09 13.66 9.07
N ILE A 83 -6.14 14.43 8.73
CA ILE A 83 -6.23 15.86 9.08
C ILE A 83 -6.20 16.05 10.59
N ALA A 84 -7.12 15.40 11.31
CA ALA A 84 -7.20 15.49 12.76
C ALA A 84 -5.97 14.89 13.46
N LEU A 85 -5.43 13.80 12.93
CA LEU A 85 -4.17 13.22 13.41
C LEU A 85 -3.03 14.23 13.30
N GLY A 86 -2.92 14.93 12.16
CA GLY A 86 -1.91 15.96 11.92
C GLY A 86 -1.96 17.06 12.97
N GLU A 87 -3.14 17.60 13.27
CA GLU A 87 -3.32 18.64 14.29
C GLU A 87 -2.91 18.16 15.69
N VAL A 88 -3.26 16.92 16.07
CA VAL A 88 -2.85 16.31 17.34
C VAL A 88 -1.33 16.21 17.44
N LEU A 89 -0.66 15.82 16.35
CA LEU A 89 0.80 15.70 16.27
C LEU A 89 1.49 17.08 16.33
N GLN A 90 0.95 18.08 15.63
CA GLN A 90 1.44 19.46 15.68
C GLN A 90 1.37 20.04 17.09
N ASN A 91 0.25 19.84 17.79
CA ASN A 91 0.09 20.27 19.18
C ASN A 91 1.08 19.58 20.14
N ARG A 92 1.69 18.47 19.72
CA ARG A 92 2.75 17.75 20.45
C ARG A 92 4.16 18.08 19.96
N GLY A 93 4.32 19.09 19.11
CA GLY A 93 5.60 19.60 18.64
C GLY A 93 6.19 18.85 17.45
N VAL A 94 5.41 18.01 16.76
CA VAL A 94 5.81 17.41 15.48
C VAL A 94 5.57 18.42 14.37
N GLU A 95 6.56 18.65 13.53
CA GLU A 95 6.40 19.42 12.30
C GLU A 95 5.58 18.61 11.28
N VAL A 96 4.33 19.01 11.04
CA VAL A 96 3.46 18.33 10.07
C VAL A 96 3.38 19.13 8.77
N ILE A 97 3.72 18.48 7.67
CA ILE A 97 3.70 19.03 6.31
C ILE A 97 2.51 18.41 5.57
N PRO A 98 1.48 19.18 5.22
CA PRO A 98 0.37 18.64 4.47
C PRO A 98 0.77 18.35 3.01
N PHE A 99 0.31 17.21 2.49
CA PHE A 99 0.33 16.90 1.07
C PHE A 99 -1.07 16.44 0.65
N GLU A 100 -1.53 16.89 -0.51
CA GLU A 100 -2.88 16.57 -0.99
C GLU A 100 -2.82 16.19 -2.46
N TYR A 101 -3.38 15.02 -2.76
CA TYR A 101 -3.69 14.65 -4.14
C TYR A 101 -4.96 15.38 -4.58
N PRO A 102 -4.95 16.05 -5.74
CA PRO A 102 -6.07 16.88 -6.15
C PRO A 102 -7.27 16.02 -6.56
N LEU A 103 -8.45 16.28 -5.97
CA LEU A 103 -9.66 15.48 -6.21
C LEU A 103 -10.11 15.46 -7.68
N ASP A 104 -9.87 16.56 -8.41
CA ASP A 104 -10.20 16.69 -9.83
C ASP A 104 -9.19 15.98 -10.75
N ARG A 105 -8.14 15.36 -10.17
CA ARG A 105 -7.03 14.72 -10.90
C ARG A 105 -6.37 15.67 -11.90
N SER A 106 -6.40 16.98 -11.63
CA SER A 106 -5.76 17.99 -12.48
C SER A 106 -4.25 17.91 -12.40
N ARG A 107 -3.62 17.87 -13.57
CA ARG A 107 -2.16 17.89 -13.71
C ARG A 107 -1.56 19.17 -13.11
N ASP A 108 -2.14 20.32 -13.39
CA ASP A 108 -1.67 21.61 -12.86
C ASP A 108 -1.80 21.67 -11.34
N SER A 109 -2.92 21.16 -10.79
CA SER A 109 -3.11 21.08 -9.34
C SER A 109 -2.08 20.17 -8.68
N LEU A 110 -1.72 19.05 -9.32
CA LEU A 110 -0.70 18.14 -8.81
C LEU A 110 0.72 18.74 -8.92
N ILE A 111 1.04 19.44 -10.02
CA ILE A 111 2.29 20.20 -10.16
C ILE A 111 2.43 21.17 -8.99
N ASN A 112 1.40 21.97 -8.71
CA ASN A 112 1.43 22.91 -7.59
C ASN A 112 1.63 22.20 -6.23
N ALA A 113 1.03 21.03 -6.02
CA ALA A 113 1.24 20.26 -4.79
C ALA A 113 2.69 19.73 -4.67
N ILE A 114 3.24 19.21 -5.76
CA ILE A 114 4.63 18.76 -5.86
C ILE A 114 5.60 19.92 -5.63
N GLU A 115 5.41 21.06 -6.29
CA GLU A 115 6.28 22.24 -6.17
C GLU A 115 6.27 22.84 -4.77
N ARG A 116 5.13 22.84 -4.07
CA ARG A 116 5.07 23.24 -2.65
C ARG A 116 5.93 22.33 -1.78
N LEU A 117 5.86 21.01 -2.00
CA LEU A 117 6.66 20.05 -1.26
C LEU A 117 8.16 20.19 -1.60
N MET A 118 8.48 20.42 -2.86
CA MET A 118 9.85 20.71 -3.31
C MET A 118 10.40 21.99 -2.69
N ALA A 119 9.62 23.07 -2.68
CA ALA A 119 10.02 24.34 -2.08
C ALA A 119 10.30 24.19 -0.58
N TYR A 120 9.45 23.42 0.12
CA TYR A 120 9.65 23.11 1.53
C TYR A 120 10.98 22.39 1.78
N PHE A 121 11.32 21.38 0.97
CA PHE A 121 12.59 20.66 1.08
C PHE A 121 13.77 21.31 0.36
N SER A 122 13.56 22.47 -0.28
CA SER A 122 14.57 23.20 -1.07
C SER A 122 15.22 22.34 -2.17
N VAL A 123 14.40 21.59 -2.93
CA VAL A 123 14.85 20.69 -4.00
C VAL A 123 14.42 21.19 -5.37
N SER A 124 15.28 21.02 -6.37
CA SER A 124 15.00 21.40 -7.75
C SER A 124 14.33 20.26 -8.53
N TRP A 125 13.63 20.62 -9.63
CA TRP A 125 13.07 19.64 -10.56
C TRP A 125 14.15 18.69 -11.11
N GLU A 126 15.34 19.21 -11.42
CA GLU A 126 16.47 18.40 -11.90
C GLU A 126 16.87 17.32 -10.89
N ALA A 127 16.99 17.65 -9.61
CA ALA A 127 17.33 16.68 -8.57
C ALA A 127 16.23 15.63 -8.36
N VAL A 128 14.97 16.04 -8.48
CA VAL A 128 13.80 15.15 -8.42
C VAL A 128 13.79 14.18 -9.60
N GLU A 129 14.04 14.64 -10.82
CA GLU A 129 14.09 13.79 -12.01
C GLU A 129 15.28 12.80 -11.97
N GLN A 130 16.46 13.24 -11.53
CA GLN A 130 17.60 12.33 -11.31
C GLN A 130 17.26 11.23 -10.28
N THR A 131 16.53 11.59 -9.22
CA THR A 131 16.08 10.63 -8.22
C THR A 131 15.03 9.70 -8.78
N LYS A 132 14.09 10.21 -9.59
CA LYS A 132 13.10 9.40 -10.32
C LYS A 132 13.80 8.36 -11.18
N GLU A 133 14.80 8.74 -11.99
CA GLU A 133 15.55 7.80 -12.81
C GLU A 133 16.19 6.67 -11.99
N ARG A 134 16.68 6.98 -10.77
CA ARG A 134 17.22 5.97 -9.84
C ARG A 134 16.13 5.03 -9.34
N LEU A 135 14.99 5.57 -8.89
CA LEU A 135 13.87 4.77 -8.38
C LEU A 135 13.23 3.93 -9.49
N ASP A 136 13.15 4.44 -10.70
CA ASP A 136 12.57 3.76 -11.86
C ASP A 136 13.33 2.46 -12.21
N ARG A 137 14.65 2.42 -11.98
CA ARG A 137 15.43 1.17 -12.10
C ARG A 137 14.98 0.11 -11.09
N ILE A 138 14.66 0.52 -9.87
CA ILE A 138 14.14 -0.38 -8.83
C ILE A 138 12.69 -0.78 -9.14
N ARG A 139 11.87 0.17 -9.61
CA ARG A 139 10.48 -0.09 -10.03
C ARG A 139 10.41 -1.06 -11.22
N ALA A 140 11.39 -1.04 -12.12
CA ALA A 140 11.51 -2.04 -13.19
C ALA A 140 11.60 -3.46 -12.61
N LYS A 141 12.44 -3.63 -11.57
CA LYS A 141 12.58 -4.91 -10.86
C LYS A 141 11.30 -5.30 -10.12
N LEU A 142 10.56 -4.33 -9.57
CA LEU A 142 9.25 -4.59 -8.96
C LEU A 142 8.20 -5.03 -9.98
N ARG A 143 8.21 -4.48 -11.20
CA ARG A 143 7.41 -5.02 -12.31
C ARG A 143 7.76 -6.47 -12.61
N THR A 144 9.05 -6.80 -12.66
CA THR A 144 9.49 -8.20 -12.83
C THR A 144 9.04 -9.10 -11.68
N LEU A 145 9.12 -8.63 -10.42
CA LEU A 145 8.61 -9.34 -9.26
C LEU A 145 7.12 -9.66 -9.41
N ASP A 146 6.34 -8.67 -9.85
CA ASP A 146 4.91 -8.82 -10.11
C ASP A 146 4.65 -9.87 -11.20
N GLU A 147 5.36 -9.79 -12.32
CA GLU A 147 5.29 -10.78 -13.39
C GLU A 147 5.64 -12.19 -12.92
N TYR A 148 6.66 -12.35 -12.09
CA TYR A 148 7.05 -13.66 -11.53
C TYR A 148 5.98 -14.21 -10.60
N THR A 149 5.18 -13.32 -10.02
CA THR A 149 4.03 -13.69 -9.21
C THR A 149 2.97 -14.33 -10.09
N TYR A 150 2.47 -13.71 -11.16
CA TYR A 150 1.32 -14.26 -11.89
C TYR A 150 1.67 -15.11 -13.12
N LYS A 151 2.81 -14.87 -13.80
CA LYS A 151 3.21 -15.64 -15.01
C LYS A 151 3.96 -16.91 -14.68
N LEU A 152 4.97 -16.82 -13.81
CA LEU A 152 5.86 -17.94 -13.48
C LEU A 152 5.44 -18.72 -12.22
N ASN A 153 4.55 -18.13 -11.41
CA ASN A 153 4.08 -18.69 -10.15
C ASN A 153 5.18 -18.98 -9.10
N VAL A 154 6.31 -18.25 -9.13
CA VAL A 154 7.48 -18.52 -8.26
C VAL A 154 7.62 -17.57 -7.07
N ILE A 155 6.86 -16.47 -7.07
CA ILE A 155 6.72 -15.53 -5.96
C ILE A 155 5.38 -15.76 -5.27
N SER A 156 5.35 -15.80 -3.93
CA SER A 156 4.10 -15.88 -3.16
C SER A 156 3.33 -14.56 -3.18
N GLY A 157 2.04 -14.61 -2.86
CA GLY A 157 1.23 -13.40 -2.68
C GLY A 157 1.78 -12.48 -1.59
N PHE A 158 2.33 -13.06 -0.51
CA PHE A 158 2.96 -12.32 0.58
C PHE A 158 4.26 -11.64 0.17
N GLU A 159 5.18 -12.34 -0.52
CA GLU A 159 6.42 -11.74 -1.02
C GLU A 159 6.13 -10.58 -1.98
N ASN A 160 5.16 -10.76 -2.89
CA ASN A 160 4.70 -9.69 -3.78
C ASN A 160 4.15 -8.50 -2.99
N HIS A 161 3.25 -8.76 -2.05
CA HIS A 161 2.68 -7.76 -1.15
C HIS A 161 3.75 -6.96 -0.41
N LEU A 162 4.67 -7.66 0.26
CA LEU A 162 5.68 -7.08 1.15
C LEU A 162 6.58 -6.09 0.39
N TYR A 163 7.12 -6.49 -0.75
CA TYR A 163 7.99 -5.62 -1.53
C TYR A 163 7.20 -4.47 -2.14
N MET A 164 6.03 -4.72 -2.73
CA MET A 164 5.22 -3.65 -3.31
C MET A 164 4.82 -2.59 -2.28
N VAL A 165 4.29 -3.00 -1.13
CA VAL A 165 3.91 -2.04 -0.08
C VAL A 165 5.12 -1.31 0.50
N SER A 166 6.26 -1.99 0.62
CA SER A 166 7.51 -1.40 1.11
C SER A 166 8.16 -0.43 0.14
N SER A 167 7.74 -0.39 -1.12
CA SER A 167 8.25 0.59 -2.09
C SER A 167 7.67 2.00 -1.90
N SER A 168 6.71 2.17 -0.97
CA SER A 168 6.23 3.50 -0.56
C SER A 168 7.35 4.35 0.04
N ASP A 169 8.32 3.74 0.72
CA ASP A 169 9.50 4.40 1.28
C ASP A 169 10.83 3.71 0.91
N PHE A 170 10.79 2.55 0.25
CA PHE A 170 11.96 1.71 -0.05
C PHE A 170 12.78 1.41 1.22
N TRP A 171 12.11 1.20 2.36
CA TRP A 171 12.71 1.02 3.69
C TRP A 171 13.64 2.16 4.15
N GLY A 172 13.57 3.34 3.52
CA GLY A 172 14.50 4.45 3.78
C GLY A 172 15.96 4.16 3.37
N ASP A 173 16.19 3.13 2.56
CA ASP A 173 17.51 2.64 2.15
C ASP A 173 17.44 1.96 0.77
N LEU A 174 17.69 2.74 -0.28
CA LEU A 174 17.54 2.30 -1.67
C LEU A 174 18.48 1.16 -2.03
N GLU A 175 19.72 1.21 -1.55
CA GLU A 175 20.76 0.22 -1.80
C GLU A 175 20.39 -1.12 -1.17
N ARG A 176 19.97 -1.11 0.11
CA ARG A 176 19.52 -2.32 0.80
C ARG A 176 18.27 -2.90 0.14
N TYR A 177 17.29 -2.05 -0.16
CA TYR A 177 16.03 -2.48 -0.77
C TYR A 177 16.28 -3.16 -2.12
N GLU A 178 17.10 -2.54 -2.97
CA GLU A 178 17.44 -3.08 -4.28
C GLU A 178 18.22 -4.40 -4.18
N ALA A 179 19.18 -4.51 -3.26
CA ALA A 179 19.98 -5.72 -3.08
C ALA A 179 19.13 -6.92 -2.62
N GLU A 180 18.20 -6.72 -1.68
CA GLU A 180 17.29 -7.77 -1.23
C GLU A 180 16.29 -8.17 -2.33
N LEU A 181 15.80 -7.20 -3.11
CA LEU A 181 14.94 -7.47 -4.27
C LEU A 181 15.68 -8.30 -5.34
N ASP A 182 16.93 -7.96 -5.66
CA ASP A 182 17.75 -8.71 -6.62
C ASP A 182 18.00 -10.15 -6.16
N LYS A 183 18.27 -10.32 -4.86
CA LYS A 183 18.42 -11.63 -4.24
C LYS A 183 17.13 -12.44 -4.36
N LEU A 184 15.99 -11.86 -4.02
CA LEU A 184 14.69 -12.51 -4.13
C LEU A 184 14.40 -12.95 -5.57
N LEU A 185 14.58 -12.07 -6.55
CA LEU A 185 14.34 -12.39 -7.96
C LEU A 185 15.24 -13.56 -8.44
N THR A 186 16.52 -13.55 -8.05
CA THR A 186 17.48 -14.60 -8.38
C THR A 186 17.12 -15.95 -7.75
N GLU A 187 16.68 -15.94 -6.50
CA GLU A 187 16.25 -17.14 -5.80
C GLU A 187 14.93 -17.68 -6.37
N ALA A 188 13.98 -16.79 -6.68
CA ALA A 188 12.65 -17.15 -7.16
C ALA A 188 12.69 -17.94 -8.47
N GLN A 189 13.54 -17.56 -9.42
CA GLN A 189 13.68 -18.28 -10.69
C GLN A 189 14.09 -19.76 -10.53
N LYS A 190 14.73 -20.11 -9.42
CA LYS A 190 15.19 -21.48 -9.14
C LYS A 190 14.12 -22.32 -8.43
N ARG A 191 13.02 -21.69 -7.99
CA ARG A 191 11.94 -22.38 -7.28
C ARG A 191 11.02 -23.09 -8.27
N PRO A 192 10.47 -24.27 -7.93
CA PRO A 192 9.39 -24.83 -8.70
C PRO A 192 8.17 -23.88 -8.67
N PRO A 193 7.41 -23.77 -9.78
CA PRO A 193 6.15 -23.04 -9.79
C PRO A 193 5.19 -23.58 -8.71
N ARG A 194 4.48 -22.67 -8.04
CA ARG A 194 3.41 -23.01 -7.11
C ARG A 194 2.22 -23.62 -7.85
N THR A 195 1.56 -24.58 -7.22
CA THR A 195 0.55 -25.46 -7.85
C THR A 195 -0.89 -25.13 -7.45
N GLN A 196 -1.12 -24.16 -6.56
CA GLN A 196 -2.48 -23.75 -6.19
C GLN A 196 -3.26 -23.28 -7.43
N GLU A 197 -4.47 -23.80 -7.58
CA GLU A 197 -5.28 -23.67 -8.80
C GLU A 197 -6.10 -22.38 -8.83
N VAL A 198 -6.63 -21.94 -7.68
CA VAL A 198 -7.55 -20.81 -7.62
C VAL A 198 -6.80 -19.48 -7.57
N ARG A 199 -6.88 -18.70 -8.65
CA ARG A 199 -6.18 -17.40 -8.77
C ARG A 199 -7.04 -16.28 -8.21
N ILE A 200 -6.53 -15.63 -7.16
CA ILE A 200 -7.22 -14.61 -6.37
C ILE A 200 -6.57 -13.24 -6.58
N GLY A 201 -7.39 -12.21 -6.73
CA GLY A 201 -6.97 -10.83 -6.55
C GLY A 201 -7.31 -10.31 -5.16
N TYR A 202 -6.37 -9.62 -4.53
CA TYR A 202 -6.56 -8.88 -3.29
C TYR A 202 -6.83 -7.41 -3.60
N LEU A 203 -7.96 -6.89 -3.11
CA LEU A 203 -8.37 -5.50 -3.28
C LEU A 203 -8.37 -4.76 -1.94
N GLY A 204 -8.02 -3.48 -1.96
CA GLY A 204 -8.03 -2.60 -0.80
C GLY A 204 -6.66 -2.39 -0.13
N VAL A 205 -6.67 -1.70 1.01
CA VAL A 205 -5.46 -1.35 1.77
C VAL A 205 -4.70 -2.59 2.26
N PRO A 206 -3.39 -2.52 2.58
CA PRO A 206 -2.66 -3.60 3.23
C PRO A 206 -3.44 -4.26 4.39
N PRO A 207 -3.48 -5.60 4.48
CA PRO A 207 -4.26 -6.26 5.53
C PRO A 207 -3.60 -6.02 6.89
N ILE A 208 -4.40 -5.78 7.93
CA ILE A 208 -3.91 -5.68 9.30
C ILE A 208 -3.57 -7.06 9.91
N PHE A 209 -3.88 -8.14 9.17
CA PHE A 209 -3.72 -9.51 9.61
C PHE A 209 -2.30 -10.04 9.32
N THR A 210 -1.76 -10.81 10.26
CA THR A 210 -0.37 -11.31 10.20
C THR A 210 -0.17 -12.61 9.42
N ASP A 211 -1.23 -13.37 9.17
CA ASP A 211 -1.20 -14.70 8.55
C ASP A 211 -2.18 -14.83 7.37
N PHE A 212 -2.57 -13.68 6.78
CA PHE A 212 -3.64 -13.62 5.80
C PHE A 212 -3.32 -14.33 4.49
N TYR A 213 -2.12 -14.08 3.95
CA TYR A 213 -1.67 -14.65 2.68
C TYR A 213 -1.41 -16.15 2.83
N GLU A 214 -0.76 -16.54 3.93
CA GLU A 214 -0.48 -17.93 4.27
C GLU A 214 -1.76 -18.74 4.39
N LEU A 215 -2.79 -18.19 5.06
CA LEU A 215 -4.09 -18.83 5.18
C LEU A 215 -4.77 -19.04 3.82
N ILE A 216 -4.75 -18.03 2.94
CA ILE A 216 -5.32 -18.15 1.59
C ILE A 216 -4.58 -19.23 0.78
N GLU A 217 -3.25 -19.22 0.82
CA GLU A 217 -2.42 -20.16 0.08
C GLU A 217 -2.53 -21.61 0.61
N ASP A 218 -2.70 -21.78 1.93
CA ASP A 218 -2.95 -23.09 2.58
C ASP A 218 -4.29 -23.70 2.16
N LYS A 219 -5.33 -22.87 1.96
CA LYS A 219 -6.64 -23.31 1.49
C LYS A 219 -6.69 -23.59 -0.02
N GLY A 220 -5.56 -23.45 -0.72
CA GLY A 220 -5.43 -23.72 -2.15
C GLY A 220 -5.85 -22.55 -3.04
N GLY A 221 -5.98 -21.35 -2.47
CA GLY A 221 -6.01 -20.10 -3.22
C GLY A 221 -4.59 -19.63 -3.56
N ARG A 222 -4.49 -18.65 -4.46
CA ARG A 222 -3.22 -18.01 -4.78
C ARG A 222 -3.43 -16.54 -5.04
N VAL A 223 -2.87 -15.68 -4.20
CA VAL A 223 -2.96 -14.24 -4.42
C VAL A 223 -1.94 -13.84 -5.48
N VAL A 224 -2.42 -13.49 -6.67
CA VAL A 224 -1.57 -13.14 -7.83
C VAL A 224 -1.72 -11.70 -8.28
N PHE A 225 -2.52 -10.92 -7.55
CA PHE A 225 -2.73 -9.49 -7.76
C PHE A 225 -2.97 -8.83 -6.40
N ASN A 226 -2.12 -7.87 -6.03
CA ASN A 226 -2.29 -7.04 -4.84
C ASN A 226 -2.53 -5.60 -5.29
N GLU A 227 -3.80 -5.20 -5.34
CA GLU A 227 -4.24 -3.98 -6.03
C GLU A 227 -3.53 -2.71 -5.55
N ILE A 228 -3.78 -2.27 -4.31
CA ILE A 228 -3.27 -0.99 -3.81
C ILE A 228 -1.76 -1.04 -3.56
N GLN A 229 -1.26 -2.19 -3.12
CA GLN A 229 0.17 -2.36 -2.88
C GLN A 229 0.95 -2.24 -4.19
N ARG A 230 0.45 -2.84 -5.29
CA ARG A 230 1.04 -2.66 -6.63
C ARG A 230 1.08 -1.19 -7.01
N GLN A 231 0.03 -0.42 -6.70
CA GLN A 231 0.00 1.02 -6.97
C GLN A 231 1.09 1.80 -6.21
N PHE A 232 1.56 1.33 -5.04
CA PHE A 232 2.66 1.98 -4.31
C PHE A 232 4.01 1.84 -5.03
N SER A 233 4.18 0.79 -5.83
CA SER A 233 5.36 0.61 -6.68
C SER A 233 5.41 1.50 -7.92
N MET A 234 4.35 2.31 -8.16
CA MET A 234 4.25 3.20 -9.32
C MET A 234 4.53 2.47 -10.64
N PRO A 235 3.73 1.44 -11.01
CA PRO A 235 4.07 0.48 -12.06
C PRO A 235 4.06 1.07 -13.48
N PHE A 236 3.67 2.33 -13.65
CA PHE A 236 3.55 3.02 -14.95
C PHE A 236 4.63 4.11 -15.16
N PHE A 237 5.75 4.00 -14.45
CA PHE A 237 6.79 5.03 -14.37
C PHE A 237 7.49 5.39 -15.68
N ASP A 238 7.56 4.47 -16.64
CA ASP A 238 8.32 4.61 -17.90
C ASP A 238 7.54 5.29 -19.03
N LYS A 239 6.26 5.54 -18.82
CA LYS A 239 5.39 6.20 -19.80
C LYS A 239 5.17 7.69 -19.50
N GLU A 240 5.68 8.15 -18.37
CA GLU A 240 5.27 9.42 -17.77
C GLU A 240 6.46 10.12 -17.09
N ASP A 241 6.39 11.44 -17.00
CA ASP A 241 7.20 12.17 -16.02
C ASP A 241 6.69 11.93 -14.59
N ILE A 242 7.37 12.49 -13.58
CA ILE A 242 6.96 12.28 -12.18
C ILE A 242 5.50 12.66 -11.95
N VAL A 243 5.02 13.74 -12.56
CA VAL A 243 3.63 14.20 -12.42
C VAL A 243 2.67 13.17 -13.02
N GLY A 244 2.91 12.72 -14.26
CA GLY A 244 2.07 11.73 -14.92
C GLY A 244 2.07 10.37 -14.18
N GLN A 245 3.20 9.98 -13.59
CA GLN A 245 3.30 8.79 -12.75
C GLN A 245 2.34 8.86 -11.57
N TYR A 246 2.35 9.96 -10.80
CA TYR A 246 1.45 10.14 -9.67
C TYR A 246 0.00 10.45 -10.08
N LEU A 247 -0.27 10.92 -11.31
CA LEU A 247 -1.63 10.97 -11.85
C LEU A 247 -2.18 9.59 -12.20
N ARG A 248 -1.32 8.63 -12.59
CA ARG A 248 -1.72 7.24 -12.86
C ARG A 248 -1.88 6.39 -11.61
N TYR A 249 -1.31 6.82 -10.49
CA TYR A 249 -1.56 6.23 -9.18
C TYR A 249 -3.07 6.26 -8.89
N THR A 250 -3.75 5.11 -8.95
CA THR A 250 -5.23 5.07 -8.94
C THR A 250 -5.84 5.27 -7.56
N TYR A 251 -5.08 4.95 -6.50
CA TYR A 251 -5.59 4.94 -5.14
C TYR A 251 -6.17 6.28 -4.64
N PRO A 252 -5.53 7.45 -4.88
CA PRO A 252 -6.01 8.71 -4.31
C PRO A 252 -7.16 9.38 -5.05
N TYR A 253 -7.57 8.84 -6.20
CA TYR A 253 -8.60 9.44 -7.05
C TYR A 253 -9.92 8.67 -6.96
N ASP A 254 -10.84 9.00 -7.87
CA ASP A 254 -12.12 8.32 -7.98
C ASP A 254 -11.99 6.81 -8.25
N ALA A 255 -13.12 6.10 -8.12
CA ALA A 255 -13.17 4.67 -8.33
C ALA A 255 -13.03 4.26 -9.81
N GLU A 256 -13.24 5.16 -10.78
CA GLU A 256 -13.29 4.77 -12.20
C GLU A 256 -11.93 4.24 -12.66
N GLY A 257 -10.85 4.99 -12.40
CA GLY A 257 -9.49 4.53 -12.72
C GLY A 257 -9.10 3.25 -11.98
N ARG A 258 -9.59 3.09 -10.75
CA ARG A 258 -9.41 1.89 -9.92
C ARG A 258 -10.09 0.67 -10.56
N ILE A 259 -11.35 0.79 -10.97
CA ILE A 259 -12.12 -0.29 -11.61
C ILE A 259 -11.44 -0.74 -12.91
N GLN A 260 -11.00 0.20 -13.74
CA GLN A 260 -10.31 -0.11 -15.00
C GLN A 260 -9.03 -0.93 -14.79
N ASP A 261 -8.18 -0.56 -13.82
CA ASP A 261 -6.96 -1.32 -13.48
C ASP A 261 -7.29 -2.73 -12.95
N ILE A 262 -8.36 -2.87 -12.15
CA ILE A 262 -8.83 -4.17 -11.67
C ILE A 262 -9.32 -5.05 -12.83
N GLU A 263 -10.13 -4.52 -13.74
CA GLU A 263 -10.65 -5.27 -14.89
C GLU A 263 -9.54 -5.75 -15.84
N GLU A 264 -8.52 -4.92 -16.05
CA GLU A 264 -7.33 -5.32 -16.81
C GLU A 264 -6.59 -6.45 -16.09
N ALA A 265 -6.35 -6.31 -14.77
CA ALA A 265 -5.69 -7.33 -13.96
C ALA A 265 -6.45 -8.65 -13.91
N ILE A 266 -7.80 -8.63 -13.88
CA ILE A 266 -8.64 -9.83 -13.96
C ILE A 266 -8.32 -10.63 -15.21
N LYS A 267 -8.29 -9.96 -16.37
CA LYS A 267 -8.06 -10.60 -17.67
C LYS A 267 -6.61 -11.05 -17.81
N GLU A 268 -5.67 -10.16 -17.54
CA GLU A 268 -4.22 -10.41 -17.71
C GLU A 268 -3.76 -11.58 -16.84
N ARG A 269 -4.32 -11.70 -15.63
CA ARG A 269 -3.84 -12.65 -14.62
C ARG A 269 -4.75 -13.86 -14.49
N GLY A 270 -5.85 -13.94 -15.23
CA GLY A 270 -6.84 -15.02 -15.12
C GLY A 270 -7.38 -15.16 -13.70
N LEU A 271 -7.82 -14.05 -13.09
CA LEU A 271 -8.38 -14.06 -11.75
C LEU A 271 -9.76 -14.73 -11.75
N GLN A 272 -9.96 -15.70 -10.85
CA GLN A 272 -11.22 -16.42 -10.70
C GLN A 272 -12.11 -15.79 -9.62
N GLY A 273 -11.51 -15.10 -8.66
CA GLY A 273 -12.25 -14.37 -7.63
C GLY A 273 -11.42 -13.27 -6.99
N LEU A 274 -12.12 -12.39 -6.27
CA LEU A 274 -11.52 -11.25 -5.58
C LEU A 274 -11.84 -11.33 -4.10
N ILE A 275 -10.84 -11.01 -3.28
CA ILE A 275 -11.03 -10.72 -1.86
C ILE A 275 -10.88 -9.21 -1.69
N HIS A 276 -12.00 -8.54 -1.40
CA HIS A 276 -12.01 -7.12 -1.08
C HIS A 276 -11.87 -6.94 0.44
N TYR A 277 -10.67 -6.56 0.87
CA TYR A 277 -10.41 -6.27 2.27
C TYR A 277 -10.63 -4.80 2.58
N THR A 278 -11.32 -4.55 3.68
CA THR A 278 -11.49 -3.22 4.24
C THR A 278 -11.08 -3.20 5.70
N GLN A 279 -10.57 -2.06 6.13
CA GLN A 279 -10.31 -1.80 7.54
C GLN A 279 -11.57 -1.25 8.22
N THR A 280 -11.89 -1.71 9.42
CA THR A 280 -12.97 -1.13 10.24
C THR A 280 -12.75 0.38 10.44
N PHE A 281 -13.82 1.17 10.24
CA PHE A 281 -13.81 2.64 10.26
C PHE A 281 -13.04 3.30 9.09
N CYS A 282 -12.90 2.60 7.97
CA CYS A 282 -12.42 3.18 6.72
C CYS A 282 -13.59 3.54 5.79
N TYR A 283 -13.65 4.79 5.31
CA TYR A 283 -14.72 5.21 4.39
C TYR A 283 -14.73 4.42 3.07
N ARG A 284 -13.60 3.86 2.65
CA ARG A 284 -13.47 3.07 1.42
C ARG A 284 -14.30 1.78 1.44
N GLN A 285 -14.85 1.40 2.59
CA GLN A 285 -15.90 0.37 2.69
C GLN A 285 -17.09 0.65 1.76
N ILE A 286 -17.42 1.92 1.54
CA ILE A 286 -18.53 2.32 0.66
C ILE A 286 -18.26 1.91 -0.80
N TYR A 287 -17.00 1.81 -1.22
CA TYR A 287 -16.65 1.37 -2.59
C TYR A 287 -17.01 -0.08 -2.89
N ASP A 288 -17.35 -0.89 -1.88
CA ASP A 288 -17.87 -2.24 -2.10
C ASP A 288 -19.13 -2.24 -2.98
N ILE A 289 -19.97 -1.20 -2.86
CA ILE A 289 -21.17 -1.01 -3.70
C ILE A 289 -20.77 -0.93 -5.19
N ILE A 290 -19.83 -0.04 -5.51
CA ILE A 290 -19.37 0.18 -6.88
C ILE A 290 -18.67 -1.07 -7.43
N LEU A 291 -17.83 -1.72 -6.62
CA LEU A 291 -17.12 -2.94 -7.03
C LEU A 291 -18.10 -4.06 -7.39
N ARG A 292 -19.15 -4.27 -6.60
CA ARG A 292 -20.18 -5.29 -6.86
C ARG A 292 -21.04 -5.00 -8.08
N GLU A 293 -21.25 -3.73 -8.40
CA GLU A 293 -22.01 -3.31 -9.59
C GLU A 293 -21.19 -3.46 -10.88
N LYS A 294 -19.87 -3.25 -10.81
CA LYS A 294 -19.00 -3.14 -12.00
C LYS A 294 -18.23 -4.41 -12.31
N ILE A 295 -17.82 -5.18 -11.31
CA ILE A 295 -16.95 -6.35 -11.51
C ILE A 295 -17.80 -7.62 -11.64
N SER A 296 -17.49 -8.42 -12.66
CA SER A 296 -18.28 -9.60 -13.03
C SER A 296 -17.91 -10.88 -12.28
N ILE A 297 -16.68 -11.01 -11.78
CA ILE A 297 -16.22 -12.21 -11.07
C ILE A 297 -16.60 -12.16 -9.58
N PRO A 298 -16.73 -13.31 -8.89
CA PRO A 298 -17.12 -13.36 -7.48
C PRO A 298 -16.22 -12.53 -6.56
N ILE A 299 -16.84 -11.81 -5.60
CA ILE A 299 -16.14 -10.97 -4.60
C ILE A 299 -16.51 -11.39 -3.17
N LEU A 300 -15.50 -11.78 -2.40
CA LEU A 300 -15.58 -11.93 -0.95
C LEU A 300 -15.13 -10.64 -0.26
N THR A 301 -16.06 -9.95 0.40
CA THR A 301 -15.73 -8.74 1.19
C THR A 301 -15.39 -9.12 2.63
N LEU A 302 -14.20 -8.74 3.09
CA LEU A 302 -13.71 -8.97 4.45
C LEU A 302 -13.46 -7.63 5.15
N GLU A 303 -13.62 -7.65 6.47
CA GLU A 303 -13.30 -6.52 7.33
C GLU A 303 -12.31 -6.97 8.41
N GLY A 304 -11.26 -6.19 8.63
CA GLY A 304 -10.36 -6.36 9.77
C GLY A 304 -10.30 -5.11 10.64
N ASP A 305 -10.18 -5.29 11.95
CA ASP A 305 -10.13 -4.20 12.93
C ASP A 305 -8.73 -4.04 13.54
N ARG A 306 -8.27 -5.04 14.29
CA ARG A 306 -7.03 -4.95 15.08
C ARG A 306 -5.93 -5.86 14.52
N PRO A 307 -4.65 -5.47 14.66
CA PRO A 307 -3.54 -6.32 14.28
C PRO A 307 -3.63 -7.69 14.92
N GLY A 308 -3.33 -8.76 14.19
CA GLY A 308 -3.38 -10.11 14.73
C GLY A 308 -3.62 -11.17 13.66
N LYS A 309 -3.87 -12.39 14.12
CA LYS A 309 -4.25 -13.48 13.21
C LYS A 309 -5.68 -13.30 12.72
N VAL A 310 -5.96 -13.85 11.54
CA VAL A 310 -7.33 -13.96 11.03
C VAL A 310 -8.19 -14.75 12.04
N ASP A 311 -9.37 -14.23 12.37
CA ASP A 311 -10.29 -14.90 13.28
C ASP A 311 -10.98 -16.11 12.61
N SER A 312 -11.48 -17.05 13.39
CA SER A 312 -12.07 -18.29 12.88
C SER A 312 -13.27 -18.08 11.94
N ARG A 313 -14.05 -17.02 12.13
CA ARG A 313 -15.20 -16.72 11.26
C ARG A 313 -14.70 -16.21 9.91
N THR A 314 -13.72 -15.32 9.90
CA THR A 314 -13.11 -14.84 8.66
C THR A 314 -12.38 -15.96 7.92
N ALA A 315 -11.65 -16.83 8.64
CA ALA A 315 -10.98 -17.99 8.06
C ALA A 315 -11.95 -18.96 7.36
N LEU A 316 -13.08 -19.30 8.01
CA LEU A 316 -14.11 -20.14 7.41
C LEU A 316 -14.68 -19.52 6.12
N ARG A 317 -14.89 -18.20 6.09
CA ARG A 317 -15.38 -17.51 4.90
C ARG A 317 -14.40 -17.56 3.74
N ILE A 318 -13.10 -17.42 4.02
CA ILE A 318 -12.03 -17.55 3.01
C ILE A 318 -12.02 -18.99 2.45
N GLU A 319 -12.07 -19.99 3.33
CA GLU A 319 -12.10 -21.40 2.94
C GLU A 319 -13.30 -21.72 2.05
N THR A 320 -14.52 -21.38 2.48
CA THR A 320 -15.74 -21.60 1.68
C THR A 320 -15.70 -20.86 0.35
N PHE A 321 -15.14 -19.65 0.29
CA PHE A 321 -15.02 -18.90 -0.94
C PHE A 321 -14.06 -19.56 -1.94
N ILE A 322 -12.92 -20.05 -1.46
CA ILE A 322 -11.96 -20.78 -2.30
C ILE A 322 -12.56 -22.12 -2.78
N GLU A 323 -13.25 -22.85 -1.92
CA GLU A 323 -13.96 -24.09 -2.31
C GLU A 323 -15.02 -23.84 -3.38
N MET A 324 -15.82 -22.78 -3.22
CA MET A 324 -16.82 -22.37 -4.21
C MET A 324 -16.17 -22.11 -5.57
N LEU A 325 -15.03 -21.40 -5.61
CA LEU A 325 -14.31 -21.10 -6.85
C LEU A 325 -13.67 -22.33 -7.50
N LYS A 326 -13.30 -23.36 -6.74
CA LYS A 326 -12.85 -24.65 -7.29
C LYS A 326 -13.98 -25.41 -7.98
N GLY A 327 -15.20 -25.29 -7.47
CA GLY A 327 -16.38 -25.98 -8.00
C GLY A 327 -17.03 -25.30 -9.21
N VAL A 328 -16.56 -24.13 -9.64
CA VAL A 328 -16.97 -23.50 -10.89
C VAL A 328 -16.14 -24.12 -12.02
N GLU A 329 -16.54 -25.30 -12.49
CA GLU A 329 -16.12 -25.80 -13.81
C GLU A 329 -16.95 -25.08 -14.90
N ASP A 330 -16.28 -24.60 -15.96
CA ASP A 330 -16.92 -24.01 -17.15
C ASP A 330 -17.78 -25.03 -17.93
#